data_AF-U2ZGQ8-F1
#
_entry.id   AF-U2ZGQ8-F1
#
_cell.length_a   1.000
_cell.length_b   1.000
_cell.length_c   1.000
_cell.angle_alpha   90.00
_cell.angle_beta   90.00
_cell.angle_gamma   90.00
#
_symmetry.space_group_name_H-M   'P 1'
#
loop_
_entity.id
_entity.type
_entity.pdbx_description
1 polymer ?
#
loop_
_entity_poly.entity_id
_entity_poly.type
_entity_poly.pdbx_seq_one_letter_code
_entity_poly.pdbx_strand_id
1 'polypeptide(L)'
;MANYSAAYVTFQPGARSAWHSHPAGQHIIVTSGVALTGTRDGNVIRFSEGESVWCPPGVEHWHGATPEAAMTHLVVTPQKMARTRSGKRKSRTNSIWDRNKKEPHFAALSYFGVELRLKQFRSMEYQRW
;
A
#
# COMPACT_ATOMS: atom_id res chain seq x y z
N MET A 1 -22.10 -3.11 -0.67
CA MET A 1 -21.19 -3.11 -1.84
C MET A 1 -19.92 -2.39 -1.42
N ALA A 2 -18.75 -2.88 -1.83
CA ALA A 2 -17.48 -2.19 -1.58
C ALA A 2 -17.18 -1.27 -2.78
N ASN A 3 -16.82 -0.01 -2.49
CA ASN A 3 -16.52 0.98 -3.53
C ASN A 3 -15.02 0.93 -3.83
N TYR A 4 -14.68 0.86 -5.11
CA TYR A 4 -13.31 0.88 -5.61
C TYR A 4 -13.18 1.97 -6.68
N SER A 5 -12.01 2.60 -6.75
CA SER A 5 -11.57 3.34 -7.92
C SER A 5 -10.47 2.57 -8.63
N ALA A 6 -10.39 2.73 -9.95
CA ALA A 6 -9.33 2.16 -10.76
C ALA A 6 -8.86 3.17 -11.81
N ALA A 7 -7.56 3.17 -12.10
CA ALA A 7 -6.97 4.05 -13.10
C ALA A 7 -5.73 3.40 -13.73
N TYR A 8 -5.57 3.58 -15.04
CA TYR A 8 -4.29 3.37 -15.70
C TYR A 8 -3.43 4.62 -15.54
N VAL A 9 -2.18 4.43 -15.14
CA VAL A 9 -1.21 5.52 -14.99
C VAL A 9 0.06 5.14 -15.72
N THR A 10 0.54 6.04 -16.58
CA THR A 10 1.81 5.90 -17.27
C THR A 10 2.81 6.90 -16.70
N PHE A 11 3.97 6.40 -16.28
CA PHE A 11 5.09 7.23 -15.85
C PHE A 11 6.19 7.21 -16.91
N GLN A 12 6.72 8.40 -17.23
CA GLN A 12 7.93 8.54 -18.06
C GLN A 12 9.18 8.06 -17.29
N PRO A 13 10.30 7.78 -17.97
CA PRO A 13 11.54 7.34 -17.30
C PRO A 13 11.91 8.25 -16.12
N GLY A 14 12.14 7.64 -14.95
CA GLY A 14 12.47 8.33 -13.70
C GLY A 14 11.31 9.08 -13.02
N ALA A 15 10.12 9.14 -13.63
CA ALA A 15 8.96 9.80 -13.04
C ALA A 15 8.29 8.91 -11.98
N ARG A 16 7.79 9.53 -10.91
CA ARG A 16 7.03 8.86 -9.85
C ARG A 16 5.91 9.73 -9.29
N SER A 17 4.95 9.12 -8.61
CA SER A 17 4.01 9.83 -7.76
C SER A 17 4.72 10.50 -6.59
N ALA A 18 4.10 11.55 -6.04
CA ALA A 18 4.49 12.07 -4.73
C ALA A 18 4.26 11.01 -3.64
N TRP A 19 4.89 11.18 -2.48
CA TRP A 19 4.59 10.35 -1.31
C TRP A 19 3.11 10.49 -0.92
N HIS A 20 2.42 9.38 -0.71
CA HIS A 20 1.01 9.34 -0.34
C HIS A 20 0.66 8.05 0.40
N SER A 21 -0.56 7.96 0.93
CA SER A 21 -1.08 6.73 1.54
C SER A 21 -2.57 6.59 1.24
N HIS A 22 -3.06 5.35 1.34
CA HIS A 22 -4.48 5.04 1.11
C HIS A 22 -5.12 4.47 2.39
N PRO A 23 -6.27 5.01 2.85
CA PRO A 23 -6.91 4.56 4.10
C PRO A 23 -7.35 3.08 4.13
N ALA A 24 -7.47 2.46 2.96
CA ALA A 24 -7.82 1.04 2.79
C ALA A 24 -6.80 0.29 1.91
N GLY A 25 -5.62 0.86 1.69
CA GLY A 25 -4.54 0.29 0.85
C GLY A 25 -4.76 0.48 -0.65
N GLN A 26 -3.85 -0.06 -1.47
CA GLN A 26 -3.91 -0.02 -2.93
C GLN A 26 -3.21 -1.24 -3.55
N HIS A 27 -3.84 -1.84 -4.55
CA HIS A 27 -3.20 -2.82 -5.43
C HIS A 27 -2.62 -2.12 -6.65
N ILE A 28 -1.39 -2.47 -7.01
CA ILE A 28 -0.69 -1.97 -8.19
C ILE A 28 -0.36 -3.16 -9.09
N ILE A 29 -0.79 -3.13 -10.35
CA ILE A 29 -0.56 -4.21 -11.33
C ILE A 29 0.12 -3.60 -12.55
N VAL A 30 1.30 -4.08 -12.91
CA VAL A 30 2.03 -3.53 -14.06
C VAL A 30 1.46 -4.11 -15.34
N THR A 31 1.11 -3.24 -16.29
CA THR A 31 0.59 -3.65 -17.60
C THR A 31 1.57 -3.39 -18.73
N SER A 32 2.65 -2.64 -18.49
CA SER A 32 3.79 -2.53 -19.40
C SER A 32 5.01 -1.96 -18.68
N GLY A 33 6.20 -2.50 -19.00
CA GLY A 33 7.47 -2.01 -18.48
C GLY A 33 7.78 -2.50 -17.05
N VAL A 34 8.52 -1.68 -16.30
CA VAL A 34 8.98 -2.01 -14.94
C VAL A 34 8.61 -0.88 -13.99
N ALA A 35 7.92 -1.23 -12.91
CA ALA A 35 7.56 -0.33 -11.83
C ALA A 35 8.51 -0.47 -10.64
N LEU A 36 8.66 0.65 -9.93
CA LEU A 36 9.26 0.76 -8.62
C LEU A 36 8.20 1.27 -7.65
N THR A 37 8.18 0.75 -6.43
CA THR A 37 7.46 1.35 -5.31
C THR A 37 8.33 1.36 -4.07
N GLY A 38 8.32 2.46 -3.32
CA GLY A 38 9.13 2.61 -2.12
C GLY A 38 8.32 3.09 -0.93
N THR A 39 8.71 2.64 0.26
CA THR A 39 8.13 3.04 1.55
C THR A 39 9.10 3.89 2.37
N ARG A 40 8.57 4.61 3.37
CA ARG A 40 9.37 5.54 4.19
C ARG A 40 10.47 4.88 5.02
N ASP A 41 10.35 3.59 5.27
CA ASP A 41 11.36 2.78 5.96
C ASP A 41 12.56 2.40 5.07
N GLY A 42 12.58 2.85 3.82
CA GLY A 42 13.67 2.62 2.88
C GLY A 42 13.54 1.35 2.04
N ASN A 43 12.46 0.58 2.20
CA ASN A 43 12.20 -0.56 1.32
C ASN A 43 11.77 -0.07 -0.07
N VAL A 44 12.39 -0.62 -1.12
CA VAL A 44 12.01 -0.39 -2.52
C VAL A 44 11.80 -1.73 -3.20
N ILE A 45 10.65 -1.89 -3.84
CA ILE A 45 10.25 -3.09 -4.58
C ILE A 45 10.25 -2.76 -6.07
N ARG A 46 10.88 -3.63 -6.86
CA ARG A 46 10.87 -3.61 -8.33
C ARG A 46 10.02 -4.76 -8.84
N PHE A 47 9.12 -4.49 -9.76
CA PHE A 47 8.18 -5.48 -10.30
C PHE A 47 7.81 -5.11 -11.75
N SER A 48 7.56 -6.12 -12.57
CA SER A 48 7.52 -6.06 -14.03
C SER A 48 6.11 -6.40 -14.54
N GLU A 49 5.90 -6.25 -15.84
CA GLU A 49 4.63 -6.56 -16.51
C GLU A 49 4.03 -7.91 -16.09
N GLY A 50 2.75 -7.89 -15.71
CA GLY A 50 2.01 -9.04 -15.19
C GLY A 50 2.13 -9.24 -13.66
N GLU A 51 3.12 -8.62 -13.02
CA GLU A 51 3.29 -8.70 -11.56
C GLU A 51 2.45 -7.63 -10.84
N SER A 52 2.15 -7.90 -9.56
CA SER A 52 1.40 -6.98 -8.72
C SER A 52 1.97 -6.84 -7.32
N VAL A 53 1.73 -5.68 -6.71
CA VAL A 53 2.13 -5.35 -5.35
C VAL A 53 0.92 -4.81 -4.58
N TRP A 54 0.86 -5.15 -3.30
CA TRP A 54 -0.09 -4.58 -2.34
C TRP A 54 0.60 -3.54 -1.47
N CYS A 55 0.09 -2.31 -1.48
CA CYS A 55 0.48 -1.23 -0.59
C CYS A 55 -0.51 -1.19 0.59
N PRO A 56 -0.11 -1.57 1.82
CA PRO A 56 -1.06 -1.73 2.92
C PRO A 56 -1.74 -0.43 3.37
N PRO A 57 -2.91 -0.51 4.05
CA PRO A 57 -3.62 0.67 4.52
C PRO A 57 -2.75 1.55 5.44
N GLY A 58 -2.73 2.86 5.15
CA GLY A 58 -2.01 3.86 5.95
C GLY A 58 -0.48 3.84 5.80
N VAL A 59 0.10 2.93 5.03
CA VAL A 59 1.54 2.93 4.75
C VAL A 59 1.84 3.99 3.68
N GLU A 60 2.70 4.95 4.00
CA GLU A 60 3.19 5.92 3.03
C GLU A 60 4.09 5.25 2.00
N HIS A 61 3.79 5.49 0.73
CA HIS A 61 4.53 4.97 -0.40
C HIS A 61 4.57 5.98 -1.57
N TRP A 62 5.47 5.71 -2.50
CA TRP A 62 5.43 6.25 -3.87
C TRP A 62 5.49 5.09 -4.85
N HIS A 63 5.11 5.33 -6.10
CA HIS A 63 5.32 4.37 -7.19
C HIS A 63 5.65 5.14 -8.48
N GLY A 64 6.45 4.54 -9.34
CA GLY A 64 7.01 5.23 -10.50
C GLY A 64 7.84 4.32 -11.39
N ALA A 65 8.29 4.87 -12.50
CA ALA A 65 9.07 4.13 -13.49
C ALA A 65 10.52 3.99 -13.04
N THR A 66 11.21 3.00 -13.60
CA THR A 66 12.67 2.95 -13.55
C THR A 66 13.29 4.19 -14.21
N PRO A 67 14.54 4.57 -13.87
CA PRO A 67 15.22 5.69 -14.53
C PRO A 67 15.36 5.54 -16.06
N GLU A 68 15.37 4.30 -16.58
CA GLU A 68 15.73 4.02 -17.97
C GLU A 68 14.55 3.97 -18.95
N ALA A 69 13.35 3.63 -18.48
CA ALA A 69 12.22 3.33 -19.36
C ALA A 69 10.88 3.75 -18.75
N ALA A 70 9.91 4.07 -19.62
CA ALA A 70 8.53 4.32 -19.21
C ALA A 70 7.85 3.03 -18.73
N MET A 71 6.78 3.20 -17.95
CA MET A 71 5.97 2.09 -17.45
C MET A 71 4.50 2.51 -17.37
N THR A 72 3.60 1.53 -17.52
CA THR A 72 2.17 1.70 -17.27
C THR A 72 1.70 0.66 -16.26
N HIS A 73 0.87 1.09 -15.31
CA HIS A 73 0.24 0.21 -14.34
C HIS A 73 -1.24 0.55 -14.14
N LEU A 74 -2.01 -0.45 -13.72
CA LEU A 74 -3.37 -0.30 -13.20
C LEU A 74 -3.30 -0.20 -11.67
N VAL A 75 -3.85 0.87 -11.11
CA VAL A 75 -4.11 0.94 -9.66
C VAL A 75 -5.55 0.58 -9.37
N VAL A 76 -5.78 -0.22 -8.34
CA VAL A 76 -7.12 -0.50 -7.79
C VAL A 76 -7.13 -0.12 -6.31
N THR A 77 -7.93 0.88 -5.97
CA THR A 77 -7.94 1.48 -4.63
C THR A 77 -9.32 1.30 -4.00
N PRO A 78 -9.44 0.48 -2.94
CA PRO A 78 -10.64 0.42 -2.14
C PRO A 78 -10.89 1.75 -1.42
N GLN A 79 -12.16 2.17 -1.32
CA GLN A 79 -12.53 3.30 -0.49
C GLN A 79 -12.92 2.83 0.91
N LYS A 80 -12.39 3.53 1.93
CA LYS A 80 -12.87 3.34 3.31
C LYS A 80 -14.25 3.97 3.42
N MET A 81 -15.28 3.15 3.59
CA MET A 81 -16.62 3.64 3.88
C MET A 81 -16.60 4.49 5.15
N ALA A 82 -17.10 5.72 5.08
CA ALA A 82 -17.33 6.51 6.27
C ALA A 82 -18.33 5.75 7.14
N ARG A 83 -17.96 5.44 8.40
CA ARG A 83 -18.94 4.95 9.37
C ARG A 83 -19.99 6.04 9.51
N THR A 84 -21.21 5.79 9.07
CA THR A 84 -22.36 6.60 9.47
C THR A 84 -22.35 6.62 11.00
N ARG A 85 -22.30 7.81 11.60
CA ARG A 85 -22.52 7.96 13.03
C ARG A 85 -23.95 7.52 13.30
N SER A 86 -24.16 6.25 13.66
CA SER A 86 -25.39 5.86 14.36
C SER A 86 -25.46 6.77 15.58
N GLY A 87 -26.48 7.64 15.65
CA GLY A 87 -26.63 8.58 16.75
C GLY A 87 -26.43 7.86 18.09
N LYS A 88 -25.42 8.24 18.85
CA LYS A 88 -25.25 7.78 20.23
C LYS A 88 -26.44 8.33 21.02
N ARG A 89 -27.49 7.52 21.23
CA ARG A 89 -28.45 7.77 22.30
C ARG A 89 -27.64 7.63 23.59
N LYS A 90 -27.36 8.76 24.26
CA LYS A 90 -26.60 8.78 25.52
C LYS A 90 -27.41 8.03 26.59
N SER A 91 -27.14 6.74 26.83
CA SER A 91 -27.46 6.14 28.12
C SER A 91 -26.32 6.51 29.08
N ARG A 92 -26.64 7.30 30.11
CA ARG A 92 -25.72 7.56 31.22
C ARG A 92 -25.58 6.23 31.96
N THR A 93 -24.40 5.62 31.89
CA THR A 93 -24.00 4.59 32.86
C THR A 93 -22.63 4.98 33.39
N ASN A 94 -22.57 5.30 34.68
CA ASN A 94 -21.33 5.42 35.43
C ASN A 94 -20.83 3.99 35.66
N SER A 95 -19.72 3.59 35.02
CA SER A 95 -19.03 2.36 35.40
C SER A 95 -17.52 2.57 35.41
N ILE A 96 -16.91 2.18 36.52
CA ILE A 96 -15.48 2.31 36.88
C ILE A 96 -14.58 1.31 36.10
N TRP A 97 -15.13 0.58 35.13
CA TRP A 97 -14.48 -0.55 34.46
C TRP A 97 -13.76 -0.21 33.14
N ASP A 98 -13.66 1.06 32.76
CA ASP A 98 -13.06 1.51 31.49
C ASP A 98 -11.54 1.75 31.56
N ARG A 99 -10.80 0.94 32.32
CA ARG A 99 -9.34 1.11 32.52
C ARG A 99 -8.47 -0.11 32.27
N ASN A 100 -8.99 -1.20 31.72
CA ASN A 100 -8.13 -2.35 31.43
C ASN A 100 -8.68 -3.21 30.29
N LYS A 101 -8.31 -2.88 29.04
CA LYS A 101 -8.35 -3.83 27.92
C LYS A 101 -7.03 -3.75 27.17
N LYS A 102 -6.21 -4.79 27.40
CA LYS A 102 -4.98 -5.09 26.67
C LYS A 102 -5.35 -5.49 25.24
N GLU A 103 -4.56 -4.98 24.30
CA GLU A 103 -4.54 -5.35 22.88
C GLU A 103 -4.44 -6.88 22.69
N PRO A 104 -5.24 -7.52 21.81
CA PRO A 104 -4.90 -8.83 21.31
C PRO A 104 -4.06 -8.73 20.04
N HIS A 105 -2.88 -9.33 20.10
CA HIS A 105 -2.12 -9.81 18.95
C HIS A 105 -3.01 -10.66 18.05
N PHE A 106 -3.01 -10.41 16.74
CA PHE A 106 -3.49 -11.38 15.76
C PHE A 106 -2.54 -11.50 14.56
N ALA A 107 -2.25 -12.78 14.28
CA ALA A 107 -1.36 -13.31 13.29
C ALA A 107 -1.70 -12.87 11.85
N ALA A 108 -0.64 -12.69 11.05
CA ALA A 108 -0.74 -12.62 9.61
C ALA A 108 -1.15 -14.00 9.07
N LEU A 109 -2.28 -14.04 8.36
CA LEU A 109 -2.67 -15.19 7.55
C LEU A 109 -2.17 -14.98 6.12
N SER A 110 -1.25 -15.84 5.71
CA SER A 110 -0.75 -16.00 4.36
C SER A 110 -1.83 -16.60 3.45
N TYR A 111 -1.96 -16.07 2.24
CA TYR A 111 -2.59 -16.75 1.12
C TYR A 111 -1.62 -16.83 -0.06
N PHE A 112 -1.66 -17.98 -0.71
CA PHE A 112 -0.69 -18.57 -1.64
C PHE A 112 -0.25 -17.67 -2.81
N GLY A 113 1.03 -17.81 -3.20
CA GLY A 113 1.32 -18.14 -4.60
C GLY A 113 2.33 -17.33 -5.41
N VAL A 114 3.36 -16.70 -4.85
CA VAL A 114 4.62 -16.46 -5.59
C VAL A 114 5.80 -16.52 -4.62
N GLU A 115 6.72 -17.46 -4.84
CA GLU A 115 7.93 -17.63 -4.04
C GLU A 115 8.94 -16.52 -4.40
N LEU A 116 8.91 -15.40 -3.66
CA LEU A 116 9.94 -14.37 -3.72
C LEU A 116 11.21 -14.93 -3.04
N ARG A 117 12.09 -15.50 -3.86
CA ARG A 117 13.43 -15.92 -3.45
C ARG A 117 14.24 -14.67 -3.08
N LEU A 118 14.33 -14.38 -1.79
CA LEU A 118 15.23 -13.38 -1.21
C LEU A 118 16.67 -13.69 -1.64
N LYS A 119 17.24 -12.83 -2.48
CA LYS A 119 18.69 -12.66 -2.57
C LYS A 119 19.04 -11.28 -2.03
N GLN A 120 19.65 -11.32 -0.86
CA GLN A 120 20.32 -10.20 -0.24
C GLN A 120 21.45 -9.72 -1.16
N PHE A 121 21.40 -8.46 -1.57
CA PHE A 121 22.57 -7.75 -2.09
C PHE A 121 22.81 -6.52 -1.23
N ARG A 122 24.00 -6.47 -0.63
CA ARG A 122 24.54 -5.33 0.09
C ARG A 122 25.06 -4.28 -0.89
N SER A 123 24.90 -3.03 -0.45
CA SER A 123 25.67 -1.82 -0.76
C SER A 123 25.88 -1.45 -2.22
N MET A 124 25.16 -0.42 -2.65
CA MET A 124 25.79 0.70 -3.34
C MET A 124 25.04 1.98 -2.96
N GLU A 125 25.74 2.89 -2.29
CA GLU A 125 25.27 4.25 -2.12
C GLU A 125 25.11 4.89 -3.50
N TYR A 126 23.89 5.33 -3.79
CA TYR A 126 23.70 6.54 -4.56
C TYR A 126 22.45 7.26 -4.02
N GLN A 127 22.67 8.40 -3.38
CA GLN A 127 21.64 9.39 -3.08
C GLN A 127 20.93 9.75 -4.40
N ARG A 128 19.61 9.81 -4.56
CA ARG A 128 18.54 10.30 -3.66
C ARG A 128 17.20 9.60 -4.02
N TRP A 129 16.46 9.15 -3.01
CA TRP A 129 15.01 8.85 -3.09
C TRP A 129 14.33 9.22 -1.78
#